data_AF-A0A919WTJ3-F1
#
_entry.id   AF-A0A919WTJ3-F1
#
_cell.length_a   1.000
_cell.length_b   1.000
_cell.length_c   1.000
_cell.angle_alpha   90.00
_cell.angle_beta   90.00
_cell.angle_gamma   90.00
#
_symmetry.space_group_name_H-M   'P 1'
#
loop_
_entity.id
_entity.type
_entity.pdbx_description
1 polymer ?
#
loop_
_entity_poly.entity_id
_entity_poly.type
_entity_poly.pdbx_seq_one_letter_code
_entity_poly.pdbx_strand_id
1 'polypeptide(L)' 'MEQPNILWICTDQQRFDTLGCYGNEFVRTPNIDRLAKSGVLFEQL' A
#
# COMPACT_ATOMS: atom_id res chain seq x y z
N MET A 1 9.65 26.02 4.58
CA MET A 1 9.30 24.69 4.06
C MET A 1 8.28 24.92 2.97
N GLU A 2 8.51 24.37 1.78
CA GLU A 2 7.48 24.37 0.73
C GLU A 2 6.29 23.53 1.18
N GLN A 3 5.09 23.92 0.77
CA GLN A 3 3.87 23.17 1.07
C GLN A 3 3.93 21.81 0.35
N PRO A 4 3.81 20.66 1.05
CA PRO A 4 3.86 19.37 0.41
C PRO A 4 2.59 19.13 -0.42
N ASN A 5 2.73 18.38 -1.51
CA ASN A 5 1.60 17.86 -2.27
C ASN A 5 1.02 16.62 -1.56
N ILE A 6 -0.30 16.49 -1.55
CA ILE A 6 -1.01 15.32 -1.00
C ILE A 6 -1.65 14.56 -2.16
N LEU A 7 -1.28 13.29 -2.33
CA LEU A 7 -1.88 12.37 -3.29
C LEU A 7 -2.64 11.29 -2.52
N TRP A 8 -3.97 11.27 -2.66
CA TRP A 8 -4.82 10.23 -2.07
C TRP A 8 -5.24 9.22 -3.13
N ILE A 9 -4.89 7.95 -2.91
CA ILE A 9 -5.24 6.83 -3.78
C ILE A 9 -6.16 5.92 -2.99
N CYS A 10 -7.36 5.67 -3.52
CA CYS A 10 -8.35 4.78 -2.93
C CYS A 10 -8.76 3.74 -3.97
N THR A 11 -8.74 2.46 -3.60
CA THR A 11 -9.19 1.37 -4.45
C THR A 11 -10.61 0.97 -4.11
N ASP A 12 -11.33 0.43 -5.09
CA ASP A 12 -12.70 -0.04 -4.89
C ASP A 12 -12.71 -1.53 -4.50
N GLN A 13 -13.34 -1.85 -3.37
CA GLN A 13 -13.52 -3.20 -2.82
C GLN A 13 -12.25 -4.08 -2.70
N GLN A 14 -11.06 -3.48 -2.62
CA GLN A 14 -9.83 -4.26 -2.47
C GLN A 14 -9.78 -4.93 -1.09
N ARG A 15 -9.59 -6.24 -1.08
CA ARG A 15 -9.36 -6.99 0.18
C ARG A 15 -7.95 -6.73 0.69
N PHE A 16 -7.77 -6.77 2.01
CA PHE A 16 -6.46 -6.56 2.63
C PHE A 16 -5.44 -7.62 2.21
N ASP A 17 -5.88 -8.87 2.01
CA ASP A 17 -5.05 -10.04 1.73
C ASP A 17 -4.62 -10.16 0.26
N THR A 18 -4.86 -9.15 -0.59
CA THR A 18 -4.50 -9.20 -2.02
C THR A 18 -3.17 -8.54 -2.36
N LEU A 19 -2.45 -7.96 -1.38
CA LEU A 19 -1.16 -7.31 -1.60
C LEU A 19 -0.01 -8.15 -1.06
N GLY A 20 1.15 -8.05 -1.71
CA GLY A 20 2.37 -8.74 -1.29
C GLY A 20 2.85 -8.27 0.09
N CYS A 21 2.73 -6.97 0.38
CA CYS A 21 3.04 -6.42 1.70
C CYS A 21 2.15 -6.93 2.84
N TYR A 22 0.98 -7.51 2.54
CA TYR A 22 0.12 -8.21 3.51
C TYR A 22 0.27 -9.74 3.47
N GLY A 23 1.30 -10.26 2.78
CA GLY A 23 1.64 -11.68 2.76
C GLY A 23 1.06 -12.48 1.60
N ASN A 24 0.50 -11.84 0.56
CA ASN A 24 0.03 -12.58 -0.61
C ASN A 24 1.20 -13.06 -1.48
N GLU A 25 1.37 -14.37 -1.64
CA GLU A 25 2.46 -14.97 -2.43
C GLU A 25 2.16 -15.08 -3.94
N PHE A 26 0.90 -14.89 -4.35
CA PHE A 26 0.45 -15.11 -5.73
C PHE A 26 0.29 -13.82 -6.54
N VAL A 27 -0.17 -12.74 -5.89
CA VAL A 27 -0.47 -11.46 -6.54
C VAL A 27 0.77 -10.57 -6.58
N ARG A 28 1.20 -10.18 -7.78
CA ARG A 28 2.38 -9.33 -7.97
C ARG A 28 2.03 -7.85 -7.83
N THR A 29 2.40 -7.24 -6.70
CA THR A 29 2.10 -5.82 -6.38
C THR A 29 3.36 -4.99 -6.06
N PRO A 30 4.43 -5.06 -6.88
CA PRO A 30 5.76 -4.56 -6.51
C PRO A 30 5.83 -3.05 -6.21
N ASN A 31 4.95 -2.24 -6.81
CA ASN A 31 4.91 -0.80 -6.55
C ASN A 31 4.29 -0.46 -5.19
N ILE A 32 3.22 -1.17 -4.81
CA ILE A 32 2.56 -1.00 -3.51
C ILE A 32 3.46 -1.58 -2.41
N ASP A 33 4.08 -2.73 -2.67
CA ASP A 33 5.04 -3.34 -1.75
C ASP A 33 6.24 -2.41 -1.48
N ARG A 34 6.74 -1.74 -2.52
CA ARG A 34 7.82 -0.75 -2.39
C ARG A 34 7.36 0.46 -1.58
N LEU A 35 6.14 0.96 -1.82
CA LEU A 35 5.59 2.09 -1.06
C LEU A 35 5.47 1.75 0.43
N ALA A 36 4.97 0.55 0.75
CA ALA A 36 4.88 0.04 2.12
C ALA A 36 6.26 -0.04 2.79
N LYS A 37 7.28 -0.55 2.10
CA LYS A 37 8.67 -0.64 2.60
C LYS A 37 9.34 0.70 2.86
N SER A 38 8.98 1.75 2.10
CA SER A 38 9.53 3.10 2.26
C SER A 38 8.72 4.01 3.19
N GLY A 39 7.61 3.52 3.73
CA GLY A 39 6.66 4.31 4.49
C GLY A 39 6.16 3.55 5.71
N VAL A 40 4.87 3.75 6.02
CA VAL A 40 4.19 3.07 7.12
C VAL A 40 3.12 2.15 6.53
N LEU A 41 3.15 0.88 6.92
CA LEU A 41 2.13 -0.11 6.63
C LEU A 41 1.21 -0.26 7.84
N PHE A 42 -0.10 -0.16 7.64
CA PHE A 42 -1.08 -0.36 8.71
C PHE A 42 -1.55 -1.82 8.70
N GLU A 43 -1.21 -2.59 9.74
CA GLU A 43 -1.47 -4.04 9.78
C GLU A 43 -2.77 -4.41 10.51
N GLN A 44 -3.33 -3.50 11.31
CA GLN A 44 -4.54 -3.71 12.10
C GLN A 44 -5.45 -2.49 12.01
N LEU A 45 -6.72 -2.71 11.68
CA LEU A 45 -7.82 -1.75 11.76
C LEU A 45 -8.93 -2.35 12.63
#